data_AF-A0A373UJD7-F1
#
_entry.id   AF-A0A373UJD7-F1
#
_cell.length_a   1.000
_cell.length_b   1.000
_cell.length_c   1.000
_cell.angle_alpha   90.00
_cell.angle_beta   90.00
_cell.angle_gamma   90.00
#
_symmetry.space_group_name_H-M   'P 1'
#
loop_
_entity.id
_entity.type
_entity.pdbx_description
1 polymer ?
#
loop_
_entity_poly.entity_id
_entity_poly.type
_entity_poly.pdbx_seq_one_letter_code
_entity_poly.pdbx_strand_id
1 'polypeptide(L)' 'MDNNTVTILNEEFENDKTGEKVQGITIIVDGKLKEVLDLLMKNNPDYKNYTEIVRDAFFDGINSMIREHK' A
#
# COMPACT_ATOMS: atom_id res chain seq x y z
N MET A 1 -14.57 -9.99 -16.84
CA MET A 1 -13.12 -9.89 -16.56
C MET A 1 -13.00 -9.02 -15.32
N ASP A 2 -12.50 -9.60 -14.24
CA ASP A 2 -12.39 -8.90 -12.97
C ASP A 2 -11.31 -7.82 -13.08
N ASN A 3 -11.72 -6.56 -13.27
CA ASN A 3 -10.83 -5.41 -13.20
C ASN A 3 -10.41 -5.20 -11.74
N ASN A 4 -9.48 -6.02 -11.24
CA ASN A 4 -8.71 -5.76 -10.03
C ASN A 4 -7.61 -4.74 -10.33
N THR A 5 -7.95 -3.63 -10.96
CA THR A 5 -7.00 -2.57 -11.27
C THR A 5 -6.83 -1.70 -10.03
N VAL A 6 -5.65 -1.74 -9.41
CA VAL A 6 -5.27 -0.79 -8.38
C VAL A 6 -4.69 0.44 -9.08
N THR A 7 -5.24 1.62 -8.80
CA THR A 7 -4.67 2.87 -9.31
C THR A 7 -3.59 3.35 -8.35
N ILE A 8 -2.37 3.46 -8.88
CA ILE A 8 -1.20 3.94 -8.15
C ILE A 8 -0.66 5.16 -8.89
N LEU A 9 -0.54 6.27 -8.18
CA LEU A 9 0.08 7.50 -8.66
C LEU A 9 1.49 7.60 -8.05
N ASN A 10 2.45 8.03 -8.85
CA ASN A 10 3.82 8.27 -8.41
C ASN A 10 4.14 9.75 -8.64
N GLU A 11 4.60 10.41 -7.58
CA GLU A 11 4.99 11.81 -7.59
C GLU A 11 6.40 11.92 -6.96
N GLU A 12 7.27 12.74 -7.56
CA GLU A 12 8.57 13.06 -6.96
C GLU A 12 8.44 14.32 -6.11
N PHE A 13 8.91 14.24 -4.86
CA PHE A 13 8.97 15.34 -3.92
C PHE A 13 10.44 15.64 -3.63
N GLU A 14 10.77 16.90 -3.39
CA GLU A 14 12.08 17.25 -2.85
C GLU A 14 11.97 17.29 -1.32
N ASN A 15 12.87 16.61 -0.63
CA ASN A 15 12.96 16.69 0.81
C ASN A 15 13.59 18.02 1.19
N ASP A 16 12.79 18.95 1.71
CA ASP A 16 13.21 20.30 2.11
C ASP A 16 14.43 20.34 3.07
N LYS A 17 14.72 19.24 3.78
CA LYS A 17 15.84 19.16 4.72
C LYS A 17 17.13 18.64 4.11
N THR A 18 17.06 17.75 3.11
CA THR A 18 18.23 17.08 2.52
C THR A 18 18.48 17.47 1.07
N GLY A 19 17.50 18.08 0.38
CA GLY A 19 17.53 18.34 -1.06
C GLY A 19 17.38 17.07 -1.91
N GLU A 20 17.14 15.92 -1.28
CA GLU A 20 16.99 14.65 -1.99
C GLU A 20 15.60 14.52 -2.59
N LYS A 21 15.54 14.01 -3.82
CA LYS A 21 14.28 13.61 -4.44
C LYS A 21 13.79 12.31 -3.81
N VAL A 22 12.59 12.34 -3.26
CA VAL A 22 11.90 11.19 -2.70
C VAL A 22 10.66 10.90 -3.54
N GLN A 23 10.35 9.62 -3.74
CA GLN A 23 9.12 9.22 -4.43
C GLN A 23 8.00 9.06 -3.42
N GLY A 24 6.90 9.76 -3.65
CA GLY A 24 5.63 9.53 -2.97
C GLY A 24 4.73 8.66 -3.84
N ILE A 25 4.06 7.73 -3.19
CA ILE A 25 3.14 6.79 -3.84
C ILE A 25 1.76 7.04 -3.24
N THR A 26 0.80 7.42 -4.10
CA THR A 26 -0.60 7.57 -3.71
C THR A 26 -1.40 6.41 -4.28
N ILE A 27 -2.08 5.67 -3.40
CA ILE A 27 -2.91 4.52 -3.77
C ILE A 27 -4.37 4.91 -3.65
N ILE A 28 -5.13 4.79 -4.74
CA ILE A 28 -6.58 4.98 -4.71
C ILE A 28 -7.22 3.65 -4.36
N VAL A 29 -7.95 3.62 -3.25
CA VAL A 29 -8.64 2.43 -2.75
C VAL A 29 -10.11 2.48 -3.19
N ASP A 30 -10.43 1.74 -4.24
CA ASP A 30 -11.78 1.60 -4.77
C ASP A 30 -12.12 0.15 -5.17
N GLY A 31 -13.37 -0.06 -5.58
CA GLY A 31 -13.88 -1.33 -6.06
C GLY A 31 -13.51 -2.52 -5.17
N LYS A 32 -12.94 -3.55 -5.79
CA LYS A 32 -12.59 -4.81 -5.10
C LYS A 32 -11.46 -4.66 -4.09
N LEU A 33 -10.52 -3.74 -4.30
CA LEU A 33 -9.47 -3.48 -3.31
C LEU A 33 -10.09 -2.96 -2.02
N LYS A 34 -11.05 -2.04 -2.14
CA LYS A 34 -11.81 -1.54 -0.99
C LYS A 34 -12.56 -2.67 -0.27
N GLU A 35 -13.26 -3.54 -1.01
CA GLU A 35 -13.99 -4.67 -0.42
C GLU A 35 -13.08 -5.62 0.39
N VAL A 36 -11.88 -5.90 -0.13
CA VAL A 36 -10.89 -6.74 0.56
C VAL A 36 -10.39 -6.05 1.84
N LEU A 37 -10.04 -4.76 1.77
CA LEU A 37 -9.57 -4.00 2.93
C LEU A 37 -10.66 -3.85 3.99
N ASP A 38 -11.92 -3.64 3.59
CA ASP A 38 -13.08 -3.63 4.47
C ASP A 38 -13.24 -4.97 5.21
N LEU A 39 -13.07 -6.08 4.50
CA LEU A 39 -13.19 -7.42 5.08
C LEU A 39 -12.05 -7.73 6.05
N LEU A 40 -10.82 -7.32 5.73
CA LEU A 40 -9.66 -7.45 6.63
C LEU A 40 -9.85 -6.63 7.91
N MET A 41 -10.30 -5.38 7.78
CA MET A 41 -10.57 -4.50 8.92
C MET A 41 -11.72 -5.02 9.79
N LYS A 42 -12.76 -5.58 9.17
CA LYS A 42 -13.88 -6.21 9.90
C LYS A 42 -13.45 -7.44 10.69
N ASN A 43 -12.53 -8.23 10.15
CA ASN A 43 -12.10 -9.49 10.75
C ASN A 43 -10.96 -9.33 11.75
N ASN A 44 -10.25 -8.20 11.72
CA ASN A 44 -9.17 -7.90 12.65
C ASN A 44 -9.38 -6.53 13.31
N PRO A 45 -9.85 -6.49 14.57
CA PRO A 45 -10.16 -5.23 15.27
C PRO A 45 -8.92 -4.39 15.60
N ASP A 46 -7.71 -4.93 15.43
CA ASP A 46 -6.47 -4.18 15.64
C ASP A 46 -6.23 -3.14 14.54
N TYR A 47 -6.81 -3.36 13.35
CA TYR A 47 -6.73 -2.41 12.24
C TYR A 47 -7.77 -1.31 12.38
N LYS A 48 -7.29 -0.06 12.47
CA LYS A 48 -8.15 1.12 12.67
C LYS A 48 -8.45 1.88 11.38
N ASN A 49 -7.66 1.63 10.35
CA ASN A 49 -7.78 2.28 9.05
C ASN A 49 -7.08 1.44 7.96
N TYR A 50 -7.39 1.73 6.69
CA TYR A 50 -6.78 1.03 5.56
C TYR A 50 -5.27 1.24 5.48
N THR A 51 -4.74 2.38 5.92
CA THR A 51 -3.30 2.68 5.84
C THR A 51 -2.47 1.71 6.67
N GLU A 52 -2.95 1.26 7.82
CA GLU A 52 -2.29 0.24 8.64
C GLU A 52 -2.24 -1.12 7.91
N ILE A 53 -3.36 -1.54 7.32
CA ILE A 53 -3.44 -2.79 6.56
C ILE A 53 -2.49 -2.75 5.36
N VAL A 54 -2.51 -1.64 4.60
CA VAL A 54 -1.65 -1.45 3.42
C VAL A 54 -0.18 -1.41 3.82
N ARG A 55 0.17 -0.77 4.95
CA ARG A 55 1.54 -0.73 5.47
C ARG A 55 2.05 -2.14 5.75
N ASP A 56 1.29 -2.94 6.49
CA ASP A 56 1.71 -4.30 6.88
C ASP A 56 1.85 -5.18 5.64
N ALA A 57 0.83 -5.18 4.76
CA ALA A 57 0.87 -5.93 3.50
C ALA A 57 2.05 -5.52 2.62
N PHE A 58 2.40 -4.23 2.58
CA PHE A 58 3.52 -3.71 1.81
C PHE A 58 4.86 -4.23 2.35
N PHE A 59 5.08 -4.18 3.67
CA PHE A 59 6.31 -4.71 4.28
C PHE A 59 6.41 -6.23 4.13
N ASP A 60 5.32 -6.96 4.36
CA ASP A 60 5.29 -8.41 4.20
C ASP A 60 5.59 -8.83 2.76
N GLY A 61 5.02 -8.11 1.80
CA GLY A 61 5.28 -8.28 0.36
C GLY A 61 6.77 -8.07 0.01
N ILE A 62 7.35 -6.93 0.41
CA ILE A 62 8.78 -6.64 0.17
C ILE A 62 9.67 -7.71 0.81
N ASN A 63 9.37 -8.10 2.06
CA ASN A 63 10.14 -9.11 2.76
C ASN A 63 10.06 -10.48 2.06
N SER A 64 8.91 -10.84 1.47
CA SER A 64 8.80 -12.06 0.65
C SER A 64 9.67 -11.98 -0.60
N MET A 65 9.61 -10.86 -1.32
CA MET A 65 10.43 -10.66 -2.53
C MET A 65 11.93 -10.77 -2.23
N ILE A 66 12.39 -10.21 -1.10
CA ILE A 66 13.80 -10.31 -0.68
C ILE A 66 14.19 -11.76 -0.39
N ARG A 67 13.31 -12.54 0.26
CA ARG A 67 13.57 -13.96 0.56
C ARG A 67 13.62 -14.81 -0.71
N GLU A 68 12.80 -14.51 -1.71
CA GLU A 68 12.75 -15.25 -2.98
C GLU A 68 13.97 -14.98 -3.88
N HIS A 69 14.69 -13.89 -3.66
CA HIS A 69 15.90 -13.51 -4.41
C HIS A 69 17.20 -13.70 -3.60
N LYS A 70 17.13 -14.47 -2.49
CA LYS A 70 18.29 -14.94 -1.72
C LYS A 70 18.48 -16.44 -1.94
#